data_AF-A0A8J4SRM0-F1
#
_entry.id   AF-A0A8J4SRM0-F1
#
_cell.length_a   1.000
_cell.length_b   1.000
_cell.length_c   1.000
_cell.angle_alpha   90.00
_cell.angle_beta   90.00
_cell.angle_gamma   90.00
#
_symmetry.space_group_name_H-M   'P 1'
#
loop_
_entity.id
_entity.type
_entity.pdbx_description
1 polymer ?
#
loop_
_entity_poly.entity_id
_entity_poly.type
_entity_poly.pdbx_seq_one_letter_code
_entity_poly.pdbx_strand_id
1 'polypeptide(L)'
;MACFQNRSAPECLRKRVFSQASDVWSWAVTCWEIWTNGAAPWPGQDARQLLSLLETGRRLAWPRSICPRRFYQIMLACWRAESKRRPTFAYLAKRLDELTSASCVVVASQTFDEADRLGLESGDVVVVLDGRPDQFWWRGQNKRTGELGAFPRSIVKRDGNLSREYYYPVFANLNILYHYGVAHVHCIDLPS
;
A
#
# COMPACT_ATOMS: atom_id res chain seq x y z
N MET A 1 14.51 -23.49 13.63
CA MET A 1 13.16 -23.33 13.04
C MET A 1 12.29 -22.36 13.86
N ALA A 2 12.68 -21.08 13.98
CA ALA A 2 11.94 -20.07 14.76
C ALA A 2 11.24 -18.98 13.90
N CYS A 3 11.28 -19.10 12.56
CA CYS A 3 11.08 -17.97 11.66
C CYS A 3 9.62 -17.52 11.40
N PHE A 4 8.59 -18.28 11.82
CA PHE A 4 7.20 -18.00 11.39
C PHE A 4 6.19 -17.66 12.50
N GLN A 5 6.55 -17.78 13.78
CA GLN A 5 5.57 -17.57 14.87
C GLN A 5 5.21 -16.09 15.07
N ASN A 6 6.13 -15.17 14.76
CA ASN A 6 5.89 -13.73 14.91
C ASN A 6 4.95 -13.14 13.85
N ARG A 7 4.50 -13.91 12.86
CA ARG A 7 3.49 -13.48 11.87
C ARG A 7 2.11 -14.05 12.17
N SER A 8 2.00 -14.92 13.18
CA SER A 8 0.79 -15.70 13.44
C SER A 8 -0.29 -14.90 14.17
N ALA A 9 -1.55 -15.15 13.82
CA ALA A 9 -2.69 -14.56 14.52
C ALA A 9 -2.82 -15.13 15.95
N PRO A 10 -3.44 -14.38 16.91
CA PRO A 10 -3.58 -14.83 18.29
C PRO A 10 -4.27 -16.18 18.45
N GLU A 11 -5.27 -16.49 17.62
CA GLU A 11 -5.97 -17.77 17.61
C GLU A 11 -5.11 -18.93 17.11
N CYS A 12 -4.17 -18.68 16.18
CA CYS A 12 -3.21 -19.68 15.72
C CYS A 12 -2.20 -20.00 16.83
N LEU A 13 -1.73 -18.96 17.53
CA LEU A 13 -0.80 -19.10 18.66
C LEU A 13 -1.45 -19.84 19.84
N ARG A 14 -2.72 -19.54 20.14
CA ARG A 14 -3.43 -20.08 21.31
C ARG A 14 -4.01 -21.48 21.05
N LYS A 15 -4.70 -21.66 19.93
CA LYS A 15 -5.56 -22.84 19.67
C LYS A 15 -5.19 -23.60 18.40
N ARG A 16 -4.13 -23.19 17.67
CA ARG A 16 -3.75 -23.78 16.37
C ARG A 16 -4.90 -23.78 15.35
N VAL A 17 -5.77 -22.77 15.41
CA VAL A 17 -6.87 -22.59 14.46
C VAL A 17 -6.37 -21.77 13.28
N PHE A 18 -6.53 -22.29 12.07
CA PHE A 18 -6.14 -21.63 10.81
C PHE A 18 -7.40 -21.38 9.98
N SER A 19 -7.47 -20.21 9.35
CA SER A 19 -8.60 -19.77 8.53
C SER A 19 -8.17 -18.62 7.61
N GLN A 20 -8.99 -18.26 6.63
CA GLN A 20 -8.73 -17.06 5.83
C GLN A 20 -8.53 -15.80 6.69
N ALA A 21 -9.22 -15.69 7.84
CA ALA A 21 -9.03 -14.58 8.75
C ALA A 21 -7.65 -14.55 9.43
N SER A 22 -7.00 -15.71 9.65
CA SER A 22 -5.62 -15.76 10.13
C SER A 22 -4.61 -15.43 9.02
N ASP A 23 -4.95 -15.72 7.77
CA ASP A 23 -4.13 -15.35 6.62
C ASP A 23 -4.17 -13.83 6.41
N VAL A 24 -5.33 -13.19 6.58
CA VAL A 24 -5.48 -11.73 6.58
C VAL A 24 -4.60 -11.06 7.64
N TRP A 25 -4.46 -11.66 8.82
CA TRP A 25 -3.54 -11.16 9.85
C TRP A 25 -2.08 -11.22 9.37
N SER A 26 -1.66 -12.39 8.91
CA SER A 26 -0.29 -12.64 8.42
C SER A 26 0.05 -11.71 7.25
N TRP A 27 -0.89 -11.51 6.33
CA TRP A 27 -0.77 -10.57 5.21
C TRP A 27 -0.51 -9.14 5.68
N ALA A 28 -1.20 -8.65 6.72
CA ALA A 28 -0.96 -7.32 7.24
C ALA A 28 0.41 -7.18 7.93
N VAL A 29 0.90 -8.25 8.56
CA VAL A 29 2.29 -8.29 9.08
C VAL A 29 3.28 -8.20 7.93
N THR A 30 3.09 -8.96 6.84
CA THR A 30 3.92 -8.88 5.63
C THR A 30 3.89 -7.49 4.99
N CYS A 31 2.72 -6.84 4.94
CA CYS A 31 2.63 -5.46 4.47
C CYS A 31 3.50 -4.53 5.33
N TRP A 32 3.43 -4.64 6.66
CA TRP A 32 4.28 -3.86 7.56
C TRP A 32 5.77 -4.14 7.33
N GLU A 33 6.16 -5.40 7.13
CA GLU A 33 7.55 -5.76 6.78
C GLU A 33 7.99 -5.07 5.48
N ILE A 34 7.15 -5.08 4.43
CA ILE A 34 7.45 -4.41 3.16
C ILE A 34 7.66 -2.90 3.39
N TRP A 35 6.74 -2.24 4.10
CA TRP A 35 6.85 -0.81 4.35
C TRP A 35 8.05 -0.44 5.20
N THR A 36 8.49 -1.31 6.10
CA THR A 36 9.64 -1.09 6.97
C THR A 36 10.96 -1.59 6.38
N ASN A 37 10.97 -1.95 5.09
CA ASN A 37 12.14 -2.46 4.37
C ASN A 37 12.72 -3.74 5.01
N GLY A 38 11.82 -4.65 5.40
CA GLY A 38 12.15 -5.97 5.95
C GLY A 38 12.44 -6.00 7.44
N ALA A 39 11.94 -5.02 8.22
CA ALA A 39 12.15 -5.04 9.67
C ALA A 39 11.47 -6.27 10.31
N ALA A 40 12.08 -6.82 11.36
CA ALA A 40 11.53 -7.98 12.05
C ALA A 40 10.27 -7.58 12.85
N PRO A 41 9.11 -8.23 12.63
CA PRO A 41 7.92 -7.95 13.42
C PRO A 41 8.08 -8.54 14.83
N TRP A 42 7.77 -7.73 15.85
CA TRP A 42 7.93 -8.05 17.28
C TRP A 42 9.29 -8.71 17.63
N PRO A 43 10.40 -7.97 17.52
CA PRO A 43 11.72 -8.54 17.71
C PRO A 43 11.91 -9.07 19.14
N GLY A 44 12.52 -10.25 19.26
CA GLY A 44 12.89 -10.86 20.53
C GLY A 44 11.73 -11.44 21.36
N GLN A 45 10.52 -11.54 20.80
CA GLN A 45 9.37 -12.13 21.49
C GLN A 45 9.19 -13.61 21.10
N ASP A 46 9.05 -14.48 22.09
CA ASP A 46 8.60 -15.86 21.86
C ASP A 46 7.07 -15.93 21.61
N ALA A 47 6.55 -17.10 21.22
CA ALA A 47 5.12 -17.25 20.93
C ALA A 47 4.19 -16.93 22.11
N ARG A 48 4.58 -17.21 23.35
CA ARG A 48 3.76 -16.98 24.55
C ARG A 48 3.77 -15.49 24.93
N GLN A 49 4.95 -14.88 24.89
CA GLN A 49 5.14 -13.44 25.10
C GLN A 49 4.39 -12.64 24.03
N LEU A 50 4.48 -13.04 22.77
CA LEU A 50 3.74 -12.42 21.68
C LEU A 50 2.23 -12.55 21.89
N LEU A 51 1.73 -13.73 22.26
CA LEU A 51 0.30 -13.91 22.53
C LEU A 51 -0.19 -12.95 23.63
N SER A 52 0.54 -12.88 24.75
CA SER A 52 0.22 -11.97 25.86
C SER A 52 0.22 -10.50 25.40
N LEU A 53 1.24 -10.09 24.63
CA LEU A 53 1.29 -8.73 24.05
C LEU A 53 0.08 -8.45 23.15
N LEU A 54 -0.30 -9.39 22.28
CA LEU A 54 -1.42 -9.20 21.36
C LEU A 54 -2.77 -9.14 22.10
N GLU A 55 -2.92 -9.87 23.21
CA GLU A 55 -4.09 -9.84 24.10
C GLU A 55 -4.25 -8.49 24.81
N THR A 56 -3.15 -7.80 25.17
CA THR A 56 -3.21 -6.42 25.70
C THR A 56 -3.61 -5.36 24.66
N GLY A 57 -3.77 -5.74 23.40
CA GLY A 57 -4.10 -4.82 22.31
C GLY A 57 -2.87 -4.16 21.66
N ARG A 58 -1.65 -4.52 22.05
CA ARG A 58 -0.43 -4.02 21.39
C ARG A 58 -0.38 -4.48 19.94
N ARG A 59 0.02 -3.57 19.05
CA ARG A 59 0.19 -3.80 17.60
C ARG A 59 1.51 -3.21 17.13
N LEU A 60 1.93 -3.56 15.91
CA LEU A 60 3.14 -3.00 15.30
C LEU A 60 2.98 -1.49 15.13
N ALA A 61 4.04 -0.75 15.41
CA ALA A 61 4.04 0.71 15.33
C ALA A 61 3.84 1.19 13.89
N TRP A 62 3.11 2.29 13.71
CA TRP A 62 2.92 2.92 12.41
C TRP A 62 4.23 3.57 11.93
N PRO A 63 4.82 3.14 10.79
CA PRO A 63 6.00 3.80 10.25
C PRO A 63 5.59 5.07 9.48
N ARG A 64 5.40 6.18 10.24
CA ARG A 64 4.80 7.45 9.76
C ARG A 64 5.47 8.09 8.55
N SER A 65 6.78 7.91 8.40
CA SER A 65 7.56 8.51 7.30
C SER A 65 7.36 7.78 5.96
N ILE A 66 7.02 6.49 6.02
CA ILE A 66 7.06 5.60 4.86
C ILE A 66 5.73 4.88 4.60
N CYS A 67 4.78 4.82 5.52
CA CYS A 67 3.47 4.21 5.28
C CYS A 67 2.33 5.25 5.38
N PRO A 68 1.46 5.39 4.37
CA PRO A 68 0.29 6.24 4.44
C PRO A 68 -0.63 5.87 5.59
N ARG A 69 -1.20 6.89 6.24
CA ARG A 69 -2.15 6.71 7.34
C ARG A 69 -3.32 5.80 6.94
N ARG A 70 -3.88 6.00 5.74
CA ARG A 70 -5.00 5.21 5.22
C ARG A 70 -4.64 3.73 5.06
N PHE A 71 -3.43 3.44 4.58
CA PHE A 71 -2.95 2.06 4.45
C PHE A 71 -2.71 1.42 5.83
N TYR A 72 -2.14 2.17 6.78
CA TYR A 72 -1.99 1.67 8.15
C TYR A 72 -3.33 1.39 8.85
N GLN A 73 -4.37 2.17 8.56
CA GLN A 73 -5.73 1.86 9.05
C GLN A 73 -6.26 0.52 8.52
N ILE A 74 -5.92 0.16 7.28
CA ILE A 74 -6.25 -1.17 6.74
C ILE A 74 -5.50 -2.26 7.52
N MET A 75 -4.19 -2.09 7.74
CA MET A 75 -3.41 -3.04 8.56
C MET A 75 -4.01 -3.22 9.96
N LEU A 76 -4.42 -2.12 10.61
CA LEU A 76 -5.09 -2.18 11.91
C LEU A 76 -6.43 -2.95 11.87
N ALA A 77 -7.19 -2.82 10.78
CA ALA A 77 -8.43 -3.58 10.58
C ALA A 77 -8.16 -5.08 10.44
N CYS A 78 -7.06 -5.46 9.77
CA CYS A 78 -6.61 -6.85 9.68
C CYS A 78 -6.11 -7.39 11.03
N TRP A 79 -5.56 -6.54 11.91
CA TRP A 79 -5.11 -6.93 13.25
C TRP A 79 -6.19 -6.86 14.34
N ARG A 80 -7.46 -6.99 13.99
CA ARG A 80 -8.53 -7.11 14.99
C ARG A 80 -8.41 -8.41 15.79
N ALA A 81 -8.67 -8.32 17.09
CA ALA A 81 -8.56 -9.46 18.01
C ALA A 81 -9.57 -10.57 17.64
N GLU A 82 -10.81 -10.19 17.35
CA GLU A 82 -11.83 -11.11 16.85
C GLU A 82 -11.61 -11.39 15.36
N SER A 83 -11.38 -12.66 15.01
CA SER A 83 -11.18 -13.11 13.62
C SER A 83 -12.34 -12.72 12.69
N LYS A 84 -13.59 -12.82 13.17
CA LYS A 84 -14.80 -12.47 12.41
C LYS A 84 -14.92 -10.99 12.06
N ARG A 85 -14.21 -10.11 12.79
CA ARG A 85 -14.25 -8.66 12.55
C ARG A 85 -13.19 -8.19 11.55
N ARG A 86 -12.29 -9.09 11.12
CA ARG A 86 -11.27 -8.80 10.11
C ARG A 86 -11.91 -8.72 8.73
N PRO A 87 -11.43 -7.84 7.84
CA PRO A 87 -11.94 -7.75 6.47
C PRO A 87 -11.62 -9.02 5.67
N THR A 88 -12.39 -9.27 4.62
CA THR A 88 -12.08 -10.32 3.64
C THR A 88 -11.03 -9.85 2.64
N PHE A 89 -10.35 -10.78 1.98
CA PHE A 89 -9.40 -10.42 0.91
C PHE A 89 -10.08 -9.69 -0.24
N ALA A 90 -11.31 -10.06 -0.63
CA ALA A 90 -12.07 -9.34 -1.65
C ALA A 90 -12.30 -7.86 -1.27
N TYR A 91 -12.62 -7.58 0.00
CA TYR A 91 -12.74 -6.20 0.48
C TYR A 91 -11.38 -5.49 0.47
N LEU A 92 -10.31 -6.18 0.90
CA LEU A 92 -8.96 -5.61 0.89
C LEU A 92 -8.50 -5.24 -0.52
N ALA A 93 -8.69 -6.12 -1.51
CA ALA A 93 -8.33 -5.88 -2.90
C ALA A 93 -9.00 -4.59 -3.42
N LYS A 94 -10.33 -4.50 -3.28
CA LYS A 94 -11.08 -3.30 -3.67
C LYS A 94 -10.58 -2.02 -2.98
N ARG A 95 -10.27 -2.09 -1.68
CA ARG A 95 -9.77 -0.93 -0.93
C ARG A 95 -8.35 -0.56 -1.32
N LEU A 96 -7.51 -1.53 -1.67
CA LEU A 96 -6.18 -1.28 -2.19
C LEU A 96 -6.27 -0.61 -3.56
N ASP A 97 -7.18 -1.05 -4.43
CA ASP A 97 -7.44 -0.43 -5.73
C ASP A 97 -7.90 1.01 -5.58
N GLU A 98 -8.78 1.31 -4.62
CA GLU A 98 -9.19 2.69 -4.32
C GLU A 98 -8.02 3.55 -3.82
N LEU A 99 -7.07 2.97 -3.06
CA LEU A 99 -5.91 3.69 -2.55
C LEU A 99 -4.82 3.91 -3.61
N THR A 100 -4.65 2.98 -4.55
CA THR A 100 -3.75 3.13 -5.71
C THR A 100 -4.35 4.06 -6.75
N SER A 101 -5.67 4.04 -6.92
CA SER A 101 -6.43 4.91 -7.83
C SER A 101 -6.66 6.33 -7.29
N ALA A 102 -6.26 6.61 -6.04
CA ALA A 102 -6.20 7.96 -5.49
C ALA A 102 -5.02 8.72 -6.11
N SER A 103 -5.03 8.85 -7.44
CA SER A 103 -4.04 9.48 -8.28
C SER A 103 -3.72 10.90 -7.81
N CYS A 104 -2.43 11.20 -7.67
CA CYS A 104 -1.97 12.56 -7.47
C CYS A 104 -2.26 13.31 -8.78
N VAL A 105 -3.08 14.35 -8.69
CA VAL A 105 -3.39 15.20 -9.83
C VAL A 105 -2.51 16.44 -9.75
N VAL A 106 -1.86 16.75 -10.86
CA VAL A 106 -1.03 17.94 -11.02
C VAL A 106 -1.53 18.73 -12.23
N VAL A 107 -1.24 20.03 -12.24
CA VAL A 107 -1.59 20.92 -13.34
C VAL A 107 -0.31 21.33 -14.05
N ALA A 108 -0.26 21.16 -15.36
CA ALA A 108 0.82 21.66 -16.19
C ALA A 108 0.85 23.19 -16.09
N SER A 109 1.98 23.74 -15.65
CA SER A 109 2.22 25.17 -15.58
C SER A 109 2.83 25.73 -16.85
N GLN A 110 3.41 24.87 -17.69
CA GLN A 110 4.06 25.21 -18.95
C GLN A 110 3.65 24.21 -20.02
N THR A 111 3.65 24.66 -21.27
CA THR A 111 3.48 23.79 -22.44
C THR A 111 4.76 23.00 -22.67
N PHE A 112 4.62 21.73 -23.03
CA PHE A 112 5.70 20.80 -23.28
C PHE A 112 5.31 19.85 -24.40
N ASP A 113 6.14 19.78 -25.43
CA ASP A 113 5.91 18.99 -26.63
C ASP A 113 7.26 18.43 -27.11
N GLU A 114 7.47 17.14 -26.83
CA GLU A 114 8.65 16.39 -27.25
C GLU A 114 8.19 15.05 -27.82
N ALA A 115 8.87 14.57 -28.86
CA ALA A 115 8.58 13.26 -29.46
C ALA A 115 8.71 12.13 -28.42
N ASP A 116 7.79 11.17 -28.48
CA ASP A 116 7.68 10.02 -27.55
C ASP A 116 7.46 10.39 -26.07
N ARG A 117 7.07 11.64 -25.79
CA ARG A 117 6.74 12.14 -24.46
C ARG A 117 5.26 12.50 -24.35
N LEU A 118 4.81 12.76 -23.12
CA LEU A 118 3.45 13.24 -22.89
C LEU A 118 3.38 14.72 -23.27
N GLY A 119 2.67 15.03 -24.36
CA GLY A 119 2.34 16.39 -24.73
C GLY A 119 1.43 17.05 -23.67
N LEU A 120 1.84 18.22 -23.20
CA LEU A 120 1.12 18.99 -22.18
C LEU A 120 0.98 20.44 -22.63
N GLU A 121 -0.20 21.02 -22.43
CA GLU A 121 -0.45 22.45 -22.57
C GLU A 121 -0.57 23.10 -21.18
N SER A 122 -0.22 24.39 -21.06
CA SER A 122 -0.43 25.11 -19.79
C SER A 122 -1.89 25.06 -19.37
N GLY A 123 -2.15 24.56 -18.15
CA GLY A 123 -3.48 24.29 -17.62
C GLY A 123 -3.93 22.84 -17.70
N ASP A 124 -3.21 21.97 -18.42
CA ASP A 124 -3.56 20.55 -18.52
C ASP A 124 -3.50 19.85 -17.17
N VAL A 125 -4.53 19.05 -16.90
CA VAL A 125 -4.64 18.25 -15.67
C VAL A 125 -4.04 16.88 -15.93
N VAL A 126 -3.01 16.53 -15.16
CA VAL A 126 -2.27 15.27 -15.32
C VAL A 126 -2.45 14.40 -14.09
N VAL A 127 -2.90 13.17 -14.31
CA VAL A 127 -2.88 12.11 -13.30
C VAL A 127 -1.48 11.51 -13.27
N VAL A 128 -0.76 11.71 -12.17
CA VAL A 128 0.58 11.13 -11.97
C VAL A 128 0.42 9.64 -11.66
N LEU A 129 1.02 8.80 -12.51
CA LEU A 129 1.07 7.35 -12.36
C LEU A 129 2.39 6.89 -11.70
N ASP A 130 3.50 7.56 -12.00
CA ASP A 130 4.80 7.34 -11.36
C ASP A 130 5.54 8.69 -11.26
N GLY A 131 5.88 9.13 -10.05
CA GLY A 131 6.42 10.47 -9.84
C GLY A 131 7.23 10.60 -8.57
N ARG A 132 8.46 10.09 -8.57
CA ARG A 132 9.37 10.17 -7.41
C ARG A 132 10.03 11.56 -7.30
N PRO A 133 10.39 12.05 -6.11
CA PRO A 133 10.90 13.42 -5.97
C PRO A 133 12.32 13.59 -6.50
N ASP A 134 13.07 12.49 -6.49
CA ASP A 134 14.42 12.34 -7.01
C ASP A 134 14.43 12.17 -8.55
N GLN A 135 13.29 11.87 -9.16
CA GLN A 135 13.18 11.72 -10.60
C GLN A 135 12.81 13.03 -11.28
N PHE A 136 13.58 13.38 -12.31
CA PHE A 136 13.29 14.52 -13.18
C PHE A 136 12.09 14.24 -14.09
N TRP A 137 11.95 13.00 -14.57
CA TRP A 137 10.86 12.56 -15.45
C TRP A 137 9.81 11.80 -14.66
N TRP A 138 8.58 12.28 -14.72
CA TRP A 138 7.40 11.65 -14.17
C TRP A 138 6.58 11.02 -15.28
N ARG A 139 5.79 9.99 -14.97
CA ARG A 139 4.82 9.41 -15.90
C ARG A 139 3.42 9.68 -15.41
N GLY A 140 2.54 9.94 -16.36
CA GLY A 140 1.14 10.22 -16.05
C GLY A 140 0.26 10.21 -17.27
N GLN A 141 -1.00 10.51 -17.03
CA GLN A 141 -2.03 10.62 -18.05
C GLN A 141 -2.52 12.06 -18.14
N ASN A 142 -2.50 12.63 -19.33
CA ASN A 142 -3.15 13.91 -19.58
C ASN A 142 -4.67 13.68 -19.63
N LYS A 143 -5.44 14.38 -18.78
CA LYS A 143 -6.91 14.26 -18.76
C LYS A 143 -7.60 14.85 -19.99
N ARG A 144 -6.96 15.82 -20.66
CA ARG A 144 -7.51 16.45 -21.87
C ARG A 144 -7.38 15.54 -23.08
N THR A 145 -6.17 15.03 -23.35
CA THR A 145 -5.91 14.20 -24.53
C THR A 145 -6.16 12.71 -24.28
N GLY A 146 -6.15 12.28 -23.01
CA GLY A 146 -6.23 10.86 -22.63
C GLY A 146 -4.91 10.11 -22.76
N GLU A 147 -3.88 10.75 -23.32
CA GLU A 147 -2.59 10.13 -23.61
C GLU A 147 -1.78 9.85 -22.36
N LEU A 148 -0.93 8.81 -22.46
CA LEU A 148 -0.03 8.36 -21.41
C LEU A 148 1.40 8.58 -21.86
N GLY A 149 2.23 9.15 -20.98
CA GLY A 149 3.62 9.36 -21.31
C GLY A 149 4.44 9.93 -20.17
N ALA A 150 5.71 10.21 -20.46
CA ALA A 150 6.62 10.86 -19.53
C ALA A 150 6.62 12.37 -19.72
N PHE A 151 6.73 13.12 -18.63
CA PHE A 151 6.81 14.58 -18.63
C PHE A 151 7.77 15.04 -17.51
N PRO A 152 8.44 16.20 -17.65
CA PRO A 152 9.32 16.68 -16.61
C PRO A 152 8.55 17.14 -15.37
N ARG A 153 9.06 16.85 -14.18
CA ARG A 153 8.44 17.29 -12.92
C ARG A 153 8.38 18.83 -12.82
N SER A 154 9.36 19.53 -13.39
CA SER A 154 9.51 20.99 -13.28
C SER A 154 8.36 21.76 -13.92
N ILE A 155 7.67 21.18 -14.89
CA ILE A 155 6.60 21.86 -15.63
C ILE A 155 5.24 21.67 -14.98
N VAL A 156 5.10 20.84 -13.95
CA VAL A 156 3.83 20.62 -13.25
C VAL A 156 3.82 21.25 -11.86
N LYS A 157 2.68 21.83 -11.48
CA LYS A 157 2.41 22.33 -10.13
C LYS A 157 1.32 21.50 -9.49
N ARG A 158 1.41 21.29 -8.19
CA ARG A 158 0.32 20.64 -7.45
C ARG A 158 -0.88 21.57 -7.41
N ASP A 159 -2.06 21.04 -7.69
CA ASP A 159 -3.29 21.79 -7.46
C ASP A 159 -3.43 22.11 -5.96
N GLY A 160 -3.67 23.38 -5.64
CA GLY A 160 -3.72 23.89 -4.27
C GLY A 160 -4.83 23.31 -3.41
N ASN A 161 -5.81 22.64 -4.04
CA ASN A 161 -6.93 21.97 -3.39
C ASN A 161 -6.62 20.53 -2.91
N LEU A 162 -5.45 19.97 -3.23
CA LEU A 162 -5.07 18.62 -2.82
C LEU A 162 -4.29 18.68 -1.50
N SER A 163 -5.05 18.53 -0.40
CA SER A 163 -4.52 18.42 0.96
C SER A 163 -3.43 17.35 1.04
N ARG A 164 -2.24 17.77 1.49
CA ARG A 164 -1.06 16.99 1.86
C ARG A 164 -1.42 15.58 2.38
N GLU A 165 -1.17 14.52 1.61
CA GLU A 165 -0.86 13.22 2.19
C GLU A 165 0.08 12.40 1.27
N TYR A 166 1.38 12.46 1.60
CA TYR A 166 2.47 11.50 1.39
C TYR A 166 2.39 10.52 0.20
N TYR A 167 3.21 10.75 -0.84
CA TYR A 167 3.12 10.01 -2.12
C TYR A 167 4.36 9.20 -2.53
N TYR A 168 5.46 9.21 -1.76
CA TYR A 168 6.74 8.70 -2.28
C TYR A 168 7.08 7.22 -2.02
N PRO A 169 6.66 6.59 -0.91
CA PRO A 169 6.89 5.16 -0.70
C PRO A 169 5.69 4.30 -1.13
N VAL A 170 4.59 4.93 -1.56
CA VAL A 170 3.28 4.30 -1.76
C VAL A 170 3.21 3.48 -3.01
N PHE A 171 3.66 4.03 -4.14
CA PHE A 171 3.59 3.37 -5.44
C PHE A 171 4.61 2.25 -5.59
N ALA A 172 5.82 2.41 -5.03
CA ALA A 172 6.84 1.37 -5.09
C ALA A 172 6.43 0.13 -4.28
N ASN A 173 5.94 0.32 -3.06
CA ASN A 173 5.51 -0.79 -2.20
C ASN A 173 4.12 -1.32 -2.59
N LEU A 174 3.23 -0.51 -3.13
CA LEU A 174 1.96 -1.00 -3.69
C LEU A 174 2.17 -1.81 -4.96
N ASN A 175 3.11 -1.47 -5.85
CA ASN A 175 3.45 -2.34 -6.99
C ASN A 175 4.06 -3.68 -6.53
N ILE A 176 4.88 -3.68 -5.48
CA ILE A 176 5.37 -4.93 -4.85
C ILE A 176 4.19 -5.71 -4.26
N LEU A 177 3.28 -5.06 -3.54
CA LEU A 177 2.08 -5.71 -2.98
C LEU A 177 1.09 -6.17 -4.07
N TYR A 178 1.02 -5.49 -5.20
CA TYR A 178 0.18 -5.85 -6.34
C TYR A 178 0.78 -7.04 -7.11
N HIS A 179 2.08 -7.02 -7.40
CA HIS A 179 2.76 -8.12 -8.07
C HIS A 179 2.98 -9.36 -7.18
N TYR A 180 3.24 -9.20 -5.87
CA TYR A 180 3.47 -10.34 -4.95
C TYR A 180 2.23 -10.77 -4.16
N GLY A 181 1.29 -9.86 -3.89
CA GLY A 181 0.13 -10.14 -3.04
C GLY A 181 -1.19 -10.31 -3.79
N VAL A 182 -1.46 -9.47 -4.80
CA VAL A 182 -2.74 -9.51 -5.54
C VAL A 182 -2.81 -10.71 -6.48
N ALA A 183 -1.68 -11.15 -7.05
CA ALA A 183 -1.60 -12.43 -7.78
C ALA A 183 -1.94 -13.64 -6.90
N HIS A 184 -1.61 -13.60 -5.60
CA HIS A 184 -2.01 -14.66 -4.68
C HIS A 184 -3.47 -14.55 -4.24
N VAL A 185 -4.00 -13.34 -4.08
CA VAL A 185 -5.42 -13.13 -3.70
C VAL A 185 -6.38 -13.53 -4.83
N HIS A 186 -6.08 -13.20 -6.09
CA HIS A 186 -6.91 -13.66 -7.22
C HIS A 186 -6.78 -15.15 -7.53
N CYS A 187 -5.71 -15.83 -7.08
CA CYS A 187 -5.54 -17.27 -7.25
C CYS A 187 -6.23 -18.12 -6.17
N ILE A 188 -6.73 -17.52 -5.07
CA ILE A 188 -7.43 -18.28 -4.01
C ILE A 188 -8.91 -18.56 -4.36
N ASP A 189 -9.45 -17.91 -5.40
CA ASP A 189 -10.84 -18.07 -5.84
C ASP A 189 -11.00 -18.92 -7.12
N LEU A 190 -9.99 -19.70 -7.53
CA LEU A 190 -10.20 -20.70 -8.60
C LEU A 190 -10.93 -21.93 -8.03
N PRO A 191 -12.17 -22.23 -8.48
CA PRO A 191 -12.81 -23.47 -8.12
C PRO A 191 -12.04 -24.64 -8.72
N SER A 192 -11.98 -25.72 -7.94
CA SER A 192 -11.42 -27.03 -8.35
C SER A 192 -12.12 -27.60 -9.57
#